data_AF-A0A0A0CY94-F1
#
_entry.id   AF-A0A0A0CY94-F1
#
_cell.length_a   1.000
_cell.length_b   1.000
_cell.length_c   1.000
_cell.angle_alpha   90.00
_cell.angle_beta   90.00
_cell.angle_gamma   90.00
#
_symmetry.space_group_name_H-M   'P 1'
#
loop_
_entity.id
_entity.type
_entity.pdbx_description
1 polymer ?
#
loop_
_entity_poly.entity_id
_entity_poly.type
_entity_poly.pdbx_seq_one_letter_code
_entity_poly.pdbx_strand_id
1 'polypeptide(L)'
;MALRTAPAPKPSPATMAQGVQDELAAQFQRASGSRASLTAQQAKKAGWGFVADHFGQIDTSGKGYVTLAEITSFMAARSPQKLMQGAPQ
;
A
#
# COMPACT_ATOMS: atom_id res chain seq x y z
N MET A 1 -13.82 38.85 -26.62
CA MET A 1 -14.34 38.01 -25.53
C MET A 1 -13.54 36.72 -25.47
N ALA A 2 -13.40 36.17 -24.26
CA ALA A 2 -12.55 35.06 -23.80
C ALA A 2 -12.67 33.76 -24.64
N LEU A 3 -11.75 32.79 -24.62
CA LEU A 3 -11.28 32.04 -23.44
C LEU A 3 -9.89 31.44 -23.67
N ARG A 4 -9.02 31.62 -22.67
CA ARG A 4 -7.74 30.94 -22.53
C ARG A 4 -8.05 29.57 -21.95
N THR A 5 -7.88 28.50 -22.72
CA THR A 5 -7.90 27.13 -22.18
C THR A 5 -6.74 26.99 -21.19
N ALA A 6 -7.05 26.98 -19.90
CA ALA A 6 -6.07 26.66 -18.87
C ALA A 6 -5.62 25.20 -19.06
N PRO A 7 -4.32 24.89 -19.04
CA PRO A 7 -3.86 23.51 -19.06
C PRO A 7 -4.38 22.80 -17.81
N ALA A 8 -4.91 21.58 -17.98
CA ALA A 8 -5.32 20.73 -16.88
C ALA A 8 -4.17 20.61 -15.87
N PRO A 9 -4.44 20.70 -14.55
CA PRO A 9 -3.40 20.58 -13.54
C PRO A 9 -2.72 19.21 -13.71
N LYS A 10 -1.40 19.22 -13.90
CA LYS A 10 -0.59 18.00 -13.84
C LYS A 10 -0.88 17.36 -12.48
N PRO A 11 -1.17 16.04 -12.41
CA PRO A 11 -1.45 15.40 -11.13
C PRO A 11 -0.29 15.69 -10.17
N SER A 12 -0.63 16.28 -9.03
CA SER A 12 0.34 16.58 -7.98
C SER A 12 0.86 15.26 -7.39
N PRO A 13 2.08 15.21 -6.86
CA PRO A 13 2.60 14.01 -6.18
C PRO A 13 1.66 13.51 -5.06
N ALA A 14 0.95 14.41 -4.39
CA ALA A 14 -0.08 14.07 -3.41
C ALA A 14 -1.26 13.29 -4.02
N THR A 15 -1.77 13.71 -5.18
CA THR A 15 -2.88 13.05 -5.87
C THR A 15 -2.47 11.67 -6.38
N MET A 16 -1.23 11.52 -6.86
CA MET A 16 -0.68 10.22 -7.25
C MET A 16 -0.57 9.27 -6.03
N ALA A 17 -0.06 9.76 -4.91
CA ALA A 17 0.07 8.97 -3.68
C ALA A 17 -1.28 8.52 -3.12
N GLN A 18 -2.33 9.34 -3.25
CA GLN A 18 -3.69 8.95 -2.88
C GLN A 18 -4.25 7.86 -3.81
N GLY A 19 -4.04 7.97 -5.13
CA GLY A 19 -4.49 6.96 -6.09
C GLY A 19 -3.85 5.58 -5.84
N VAL A 20 -2.57 5.54 -5.51
CA VAL A 20 -1.87 4.28 -5.16
C VAL A 20 -2.43 3.67 -3.87
N GLN A 21 -2.75 4.50 -2.86
CA GLN A 21 -3.35 4.01 -1.61
C GLN A 21 -4.75 3.43 -1.82
N ASP A 22 -5.57 4.09 -2.63
CA ASP A 22 -6.93 3.64 -2.95
C ASP A 22 -6.90 2.31 -3.72
N GLU A 23 -6.02 2.20 -4.73
CA GLU A 23 -5.84 0.97 -5.49
C GLU A 23 -5.40 -0.18 -4.59
N LEU A 24 -4.43 0.06 -3.69
CA LEU A 24 -3.97 -0.94 -2.74
C LEU A 24 -5.09 -1.39 -1.79
N ALA A 25 -5.91 -0.45 -1.30
CA ALA A 25 -7.06 -0.75 -0.45
C ALA A 25 -8.10 -1.61 -1.19
N ALA A 26 -8.39 -1.29 -2.45
CA ALA A 26 -9.31 -2.06 -3.29
C ALA A 26 -8.77 -3.48 -3.55
N GLN A 27 -7.48 -3.63 -3.86
CA GLN A 27 -6.85 -4.94 -4.01
C GLN A 27 -6.88 -5.73 -2.70
N PHE A 28 -6.67 -5.07 -1.56
CA PHE A 28 -6.71 -5.71 -0.24
C PHE A 28 -8.10 -6.25 0.05
N GLN A 29 -9.15 -5.45 -0.16
CA GLN A 29 -10.53 -5.89 0.03
C GLN A 29 -10.89 -7.10 -0.84
N ARG A 30 -10.43 -7.12 -2.10
CA ARG A 30 -10.62 -8.28 -2.98
C ARG A 30 -9.94 -9.54 -2.43
N ALA A 31 -8.75 -9.39 -1.85
CA ALA A 31 -7.99 -10.49 -1.28
C ALA A 31 -8.57 -10.98 0.06
N SER A 32 -9.09 -10.07 0.89
CA SER A 32 -9.60 -10.38 2.23
C SER A 32 -11.08 -10.80 2.22
N GLY A 33 -11.77 -10.57 1.11
CA GLY A 33 -13.21 -10.82 0.98
C GLY A 33 -13.99 -9.96 1.96
N SER A 34 -14.89 -10.57 2.73
CA SER A 34 -15.68 -9.87 3.75
C SER A 34 -14.90 -9.56 5.04
N ARG A 35 -13.64 -9.98 5.16
CA ARG A 35 -12.81 -9.73 6.34
C ARG A 35 -11.96 -8.48 6.13
N ALA A 36 -11.60 -7.80 7.22
CA ALA A 36 -10.65 -6.68 7.20
C ALA A 36 -9.19 -7.14 7.39
N SER A 37 -8.89 -8.42 7.11
CA SER A 37 -7.58 -9.03 7.34
C SER A 37 -7.26 -10.13 6.33
N LEU A 38 -5.96 -10.32 6.07
CA LEU A 38 -5.43 -11.36 5.19
C LEU A 38 -4.68 -12.40 5.99
N THR A 39 -4.96 -13.67 5.72
CA THR A 39 -4.08 -14.78 6.13
C THR A 39 -3.00 -15.00 5.07
N ALA A 40 -1.90 -15.67 5.42
CA ALA A 40 -0.86 -16.02 4.46
C ALA A 40 -1.42 -16.80 3.26
N GLN A 41 -2.38 -17.71 3.49
CA GLN A 41 -3.01 -18.48 2.43
C GLN A 41 -3.88 -17.61 1.51
N GLN A 42 -4.65 -16.68 2.07
CA GLN A 42 -5.45 -15.73 1.27
C GLN A 42 -4.53 -14.81 0.46
N ALA A 43 -3.45 -14.32 1.05
CA ALA A 43 -2.45 -13.54 0.35
C ALA A 43 -1.85 -14.30 -0.85
N LYS A 44 -1.44 -15.57 -0.66
CA LYS A 44 -0.95 -16.41 -1.77
C LYS A 44 -1.99 -16.57 -2.88
N LYS A 45 -3.23 -16.89 -2.53
CA LYS A 45 -4.31 -17.12 -3.49
C LYS A 45 -4.71 -15.85 -4.26
N ALA A 46 -4.64 -14.69 -3.61
CA ALA A 46 -5.01 -13.41 -4.20
C ALA A 46 -3.88 -12.74 -4.99
N GLY A 47 -2.72 -13.39 -5.14
CA GLY A 47 -1.57 -12.81 -5.85
C GLY A 47 -0.72 -11.85 -5.02
N TRP A 48 -0.93 -11.78 -3.70
CA TRP A 48 -0.15 -10.97 -2.77
C TRP A 48 1.12 -11.73 -2.32
N GLY A 49 1.94 -12.15 -3.29
CA GLY A 49 3.13 -12.98 -3.05
C GLY A 49 4.11 -12.36 -2.06
N PHE A 50 4.35 -11.05 -2.16
CA PHE A 50 5.23 -10.32 -1.25
C PHE A 50 4.75 -10.38 0.22
N VAL A 51 3.45 -10.19 0.45
CA VAL A 51 2.87 -10.26 1.80
C VAL A 51 2.88 -11.68 2.33
N ALA A 52 2.65 -12.67 1.46
CA ALA A 52 2.71 -14.08 1.83
C ALA A 52 4.13 -14.55 2.19
N ASP A 53 5.15 -14.08 1.47
CA ASP A 53 6.56 -14.40 1.72
C ASP A 53 7.03 -13.80 3.05
N HIS A 54 6.67 -12.54 3.29
CA HIS A 54 7.05 -11.81 4.49
C HIS A 54 6.03 -11.88 5.63
N PHE A 55 5.06 -12.79 5.54
CA PHE A 55 3.90 -12.78 6.42
C PHE A 55 4.26 -12.77 7.91
N GLY A 56 5.20 -13.62 8.33
CA GLY A 56 5.65 -13.68 9.73
C GLY A 56 6.40 -12.43 10.19
N GLN A 57 6.96 -11.64 9.28
CA GLN A 57 7.59 -10.35 9.61
C GLN A 57 6.54 -9.22 9.72
N ILE A 58 5.38 -9.39 9.10
CA ILE A 58 4.27 -8.43 9.15
C ILE A 58 3.39 -8.75 10.37
N ASP A 59 3.01 -10.01 10.57
CA ASP A 59 2.28 -10.50 11.74
C ASP A 59 3.23 -10.77 12.92
N THR A 60 3.88 -9.72 13.41
CA THR A 60 4.83 -9.81 14.53
C THR A 60 4.19 -10.27 15.83
N SER A 61 2.87 -10.13 15.96
CA SER A 61 2.09 -10.60 17.11
C SER A 61 1.67 -12.07 17.01
N GLY A 62 1.88 -12.73 15.86
CA GLY A 62 1.55 -14.14 15.66
C GLY A 62 0.05 -14.45 15.68
N LYS A 63 -0.79 -13.53 15.20
CA LYS A 63 -2.26 -13.66 15.18
C LYS A 63 -2.76 -14.62 14.09
N GLY A 64 -1.94 -14.90 13.08
CA GLY A 64 -2.28 -15.67 11.89
C GLY A 64 -2.97 -14.83 10.79
N TYR A 65 -3.03 -13.51 10.94
CA TYR A 65 -3.56 -12.57 9.94
C TYR A 65 -2.86 -11.21 10.02
N VAL A 66 -2.86 -10.49 8.90
CA VAL A 66 -2.32 -9.13 8.77
C VAL A 66 -3.39 -8.17 8.27
N THR A 67 -3.32 -6.93 8.72
CA THR A 67 -4.19 -5.83 8.27
C THR A 67 -3.53 -4.99 7.18
N LEU A 68 -4.32 -4.19 6.46
CA LEU A 68 -3.79 -3.26 5.47
C LEU A 68 -2.75 -2.30 6.09
N ALA A 69 -2.99 -1.82 7.32
CA ALA A 69 -2.09 -0.91 8.02
C ALA A 69 -0.72 -1.55 8.35
N GLU A 70 -0.71 -2.83 8.74
CA GLU A 70 0.53 -3.58 8.99
C GLU A 70 1.31 -3.79 7.68
N ILE A 71 0.62 -4.11 6.59
CA ILE A 71 1.24 -4.28 5.28
C ILE A 71 1.83 -2.96 4.78
N THR A 72 1.07 -1.86 4.81
CA THR A 72 1.56 -0.56 4.34
C THR A 72 2.73 -0.05 5.18
N SER A 73 2.68 -0.23 6.50
CA SER A 73 3.80 0.11 7.39
C SER A 73 5.06 -0.70 7.06
N PHE A 74 4.89 -1.99 6.77
CA PHE A 74 5.99 -2.86 6.39
C PHE A 74 6.60 -2.49 5.03
N MET A 75 5.76 -2.17 4.04
CA MET A 75 6.21 -1.67 2.74
C MET A 75 6.94 -0.33 2.89
N ALA A 76 6.38 0.62 3.65
CA ALA A 76 6.99 1.93 3.88
C ALA A 76 8.35 1.84 4.60
N ALA A 77 8.51 0.88 5.51
CA ALA A 77 9.80 0.63 6.18
C ALA A 77 10.89 0.14 5.21
N ARG A 78 10.51 -0.48 4.08
CA ARG A 78 11.41 -0.98 3.05
C ARG A 78 11.46 -0.10 1.79
N SER A 79 10.58 0.88 1.69
CA SER A 79 10.62 1.88 0.62
C SER A 79 11.93 2.67 0.72
N PRO A 80 12.69 2.83 -0.39
CA PRO A 80 13.95 3.57 -0.41
C PRO A 80 13.78 5.04 0.00
N GLN A 81 12.56 5.56 0.00
CA GLN A 81 12.22 6.89 0.52
C GLN A 81 12.61 7.07 2.00
N LYS A 82 12.57 6.00 2.82
CA LYS A 82 13.06 6.05 4.21
C LYS A 82 14.58 6.14 4.30
N LEU A 83 15.30 5.60 3.31
CA LEU A 83 16.76 5.71 3.22
C LEU A 83 17.21 7.14 2.82
N MET A 84 16.36 7.89 2.12
CA MET A 84 16.65 9.27 1.69
C MET A 84 16.26 10.33 2.74
N GLN A 85 15.37 10.01 3.68
CA GLN A 85 15.02 10.91 4.80
C GLN A 85 15.95 10.78 6.03
N GLY A 86 16.98 9.92 5.95
CA GLY A 86 18.00 9.74 6.99
C GLY A 86 19.36 10.38 6.68
N ALA A 87 19.51 11.09 5.57
CA ALA A 87 20.72 11.87 5.30
C ALA A 87 20.63 13.22 6.03
N PRO A 88 21.57 13.57 6.95
CA PRO A 88 21.69 14.94 7.40
C PRO A 88 22.06 15.82 6.19
N GLN A 89 21.31 16.92 6.01
CA GLN A 89 21.69 18.03 5.14
C GLN A 89 22.89 18.76 5.76
#